data_AF-A0AAW2BZN7-F1
#
_entry.id   AF-A0AAW2BZN7-F1
#
_cell.length_a   1.000
_cell.length_b   1.000
_cell.length_c   1.000
_cell.angle_alpha   90.00
_cell.angle_beta   90.00
_cell.angle_gamma   90.00
#
_symmetry.space_group_name_H-M   'P 1'
#
loop_
_entity.id
_entity.type
_entity.pdbx_description
1 polymer ?
#
loop_
_entity_poly.entity_id
_entity_poly.type
_entity_poly.pdbx_seq_one_letter_code
_entity_poly.pdbx_strand_id
1 'polypeptide(L)'
;PLSNANPYDGFPFQGPGIQCYYMMIRRKLKTLNDLKIKIMEELQVNLALHDIHITFRSPHEVLNQCINYRYMAITKDKHVKIMFSKMQKWEEIANFELYITLEPHVEASVEEIVQTTTSL
;
A
#
# COMPACT_ATOMS: atom_id res chain seq x y z
N PRO A 1 7.28 -17.07 0.44
CA PRO A 1 6.24 -17.14 -0.63
C PRO A 1 4.92 -16.57 -0.11
N LEU A 2 4.34 -15.60 -0.82
CA LEU A 2 2.99 -15.12 -0.52
C LEU A 2 1.99 -16.25 -0.78
N SER A 3 1.25 -16.67 0.23
CA SER A 3 0.20 -17.69 0.11
C SER A 3 -1.15 -17.00 0.20
N ASN A 4 -1.99 -17.17 -0.83
CA ASN A 4 -3.41 -16.83 -0.75
C ASN A 4 -4.09 -17.81 0.21
N ALA A 5 -4.10 -17.49 1.50
CA ALA A 5 -4.95 -18.19 2.45
C ALA A 5 -6.40 -17.81 2.12
N ASN A 6 -7.11 -18.74 1.47
CA ASN A 6 -8.55 -18.75 1.21
C ASN A 6 -9.14 -17.48 0.55
N PRO A 7 -9.62 -17.52 -0.71
CA PRO A 7 -10.19 -16.35 -1.41
C PRO A 7 -11.43 -15.75 -0.73
N TYR A 8 -11.99 -16.41 0.29
CA TYR A 8 -13.15 -15.98 1.07
C TYR A 8 -12.81 -15.28 2.39
N ASP A 9 -11.57 -15.35 2.90
CA ASP A 9 -11.22 -14.86 4.26
C ASP A 9 -10.86 -13.36 4.33
N GLY A 10 -11.27 -12.56 3.35
CA GLY A 10 -11.12 -11.11 3.38
C GLY A 10 -9.69 -10.62 3.15
N PHE A 11 -8.64 -11.28 3.64
CA PHE A 11 -7.25 -10.88 3.46
C PHE A 11 -6.47 -11.89 2.60
N PRO A 12 -6.22 -11.60 1.31
CA PRO A 12 -5.52 -12.51 0.40
C PRO A 12 -4.04 -12.69 0.72
N PHE A 13 -3.43 -11.83 1.55
CA PHE A 13 -2.01 -11.96 1.90
C PHE A 13 -1.87 -12.14 3.41
N GLN A 14 -1.50 -13.34 3.82
CA GLN A 14 -1.08 -13.67 5.17
C GLN A 14 0.27 -14.37 5.11
N GLY A 15 1.16 -14.09 6.06
CA GLY A 15 2.48 -14.71 6.11
C GLY A 15 3.47 -14.00 7.02
N PRO A 16 4.61 -14.63 7.34
CA PRO A 16 5.67 -14.00 8.11
C PRO A 16 6.11 -12.67 7.48
N GLY A 17 6.14 -11.60 8.28
CA GLY A 17 6.51 -10.27 7.82
C GLY A 17 5.37 -9.43 7.23
N ILE A 18 4.13 -9.96 7.12
CA ILE A 18 2.97 -9.17 6.73
C ILE A 18 2.33 -8.54 7.97
N GLN A 19 2.14 -7.23 7.94
CA GLN A 19 1.49 -6.46 9.00
C GLN A 19 0.23 -5.78 8.45
N CYS A 20 -0.85 -5.82 9.23
CA CYS A 20 -2.11 -5.16 8.90
C CYS A 20 -2.26 -3.89 9.75
N TYR A 21 -2.58 -2.78 9.08
CA TYR A 21 -2.82 -1.49 9.71
C TYR A 21 -4.21 -0.98 9.36
N TYR A 22 -4.90 -0.40 10.32
CA TYR A 22 -6.17 0.28 10.11
C TYR A 22 -5.95 1.79 10.13
N MET A 23 -6.32 2.45 9.04
CA MET A 23 -6.18 3.89 8.89
C MET A 23 -7.54 4.52 8.62
N MET A 24 -7.87 5.58 9.35
CA MET A 24 -9.07 6.36 9.10
C MET A 24 -8.76 7.54 8.16
N ILE A 25 -9.41 7.57 6.99
CA ILE A 25 -9.36 8.72 6.08
C ILE A 25 -10.70 9.48 6.19
N ARG A 26 -10.70 10.59 6.94
CA ARG A 26 -11.91 11.39 7.20
C ARG A 26 -12.37 12.23 6.00
N ARG A 27 -11.45 12.59 5.10
CA ARG A 27 -11.73 13.44 3.94
C ARG A 27 -11.15 12.80 2.70
N LYS A 28 -11.92 12.82 1.61
CA LYS A 28 -11.46 12.30 0.30
C LYS A 28 -10.16 13.00 -0.11
N LEU A 29 -9.13 12.20 -0.35
CA LEU A 29 -7.85 12.69 -0.87
C LEU A 29 -7.95 12.83 -2.40
N LYS A 30 -7.30 13.85 -2.96
CA LYS A 30 -7.42 14.19 -4.39
C LYS A 30 -6.23 13.73 -5.22
N THR A 31 -5.06 13.64 -4.60
CA THR A 31 -3.81 13.32 -5.27
C THR A 31 -3.21 12.02 -4.75
N LEU A 32 -2.36 11.40 -5.56
CA LEU A 32 -1.54 10.26 -5.15
C LEU A 32 -0.56 10.66 -4.04
N ASN A 33 0.00 11.87 -4.12
CA ASN A 33 0.96 12.33 -3.12
C ASN A 33 0.32 12.44 -1.73
N ASP A 34 -0.89 13.00 -1.64
CA ASP A 34 -1.62 13.09 -0.36
C ASP A 34 -1.90 11.70 0.23
N LEU A 35 -2.26 10.74 -0.63
CA LEU A 35 -2.50 9.35 -0.21
C LEU A 35 -1.21 8.69 0.29
N LYS A 36 -0.10 8.88 -0.43
CA LYS A 36 1.22 8.36 -0.02
C LYS A 36 1.66 8.92 1.32
N ILE A 37 1.59 10.23 1.50
CA ILE A 37 1.93 10.91 2.76
C ILE A 37 1.09 10.33 3.89
N LYS A 38 -0.23 10.25 3.71
CA LYS A 38 -1.13 9.78 4.76
C LYS A 38 -0.86 8.32 5.16
N ILE A 39 -0.51 7.45 4.21
CA ILE A 39 -0.12 6.07 4.49
C ILE A 39 1.22 6.02 5.22
N MET A 40 2.24 6.75 4.76
CA MET A 40 3.57 6.76 5.37
C MET A 40 3.55 7.31 6.80
N GLU A 41 2.76 8.36 7.06
CA GLU A 41 2.55 8.89 8.42
C GLU A 41 1.97 7.82 9.35
N GLU A 42 0.98 7.06 8.86
CA GLU A 42 0.35 5.99 9.64
C GLU A 42 1.31 4.82 9.90
N LEU A 43 2.15 4.49 8.90
CA LEU A 43 3.17 3.45 9.01
C LEU A 43 4.43 3.91 9.75
N GLN A 44 4.56 5.21 10.07
CA GLN A 44 5.75 5.83 10.65
C GLN A 44 7.02 5.61 9.81
N VAL A 45 6.89 5.64 8.48
CA VAL A 45 7.98 5.45 7.52
C VAL A 45 8.34 6.76 6.85
N ASN A 46 9.63 7.02 6.65
CA ASN A 46 10.09 8.21 5.94
C ASN A 46 9.91 8.04 4.41
N LEU A 47 9.04 8.86 3.82
CA LEU A 47 8.79 8.92 2.37
C LEU A 47 10.04 9.29 1.56
N ALA A 48 11.00 10.01 2.13
CA ALA A 48 12.24 10.39 1.47
C ALA A 48 13.25 9.23 1.37
N LEU A 49 13.01 8.12 2.06
CA LEU A 49 13.90 6.95 2.08
C LEU A 49 13.27 5.71 1.43
N HIS A 50 11.99 5.78 1.04
CA HIS A 50 11.26 4.62 0.56
C HIS A 50 10.34 4.98 -0.60
N ASP A 51 10.40 4.16 -1.63
CA ASP A 51 9.36 4.07 -2.63
C ASP A 51 8.18 3.28 -2.09
N ILE A 52 6.98 3.79 -2.38
CA ILE A 52 5.72 3.16 -1.98
C ILE A 52 4.90 2.77 -3.21
N HIS A 53 4.59 1.48 -3.28
CA HIS A 53 3.68 0.89 -4.24
C HIS A 53 2.35 0.58 -3.55
N ILE A 54 1.25 1.07 -4.13
CA ILE A 54 -0.10 0.96 -3.58
C ILE A 54 -0.97 0.18 -4.55
N THR A 55 -1.55 -0.91 -4.08
CA THR A 55 -2.55 -1.69 -4.83
C THR A 55 -3.88 -1.65 -4.11
N PHE A 56 -4.91 -1.14 -4.78
CA PHE A 56 -6.27 -1.11 -4.27
C PHE A 56 -7.01 -2.42 -4.58
N ARG A 57 -7.58 -3.04 -3.55
CA ARG A 57 -8.51 -4.16 -3.70
C ARG A 57 -9.91 -3.62 -4.02
N SER A 58 -10.15 -3.37 -5.30
CA SER A 58 -11.36 -2.73 -5.78
C SER A 58 -12.53 -3.70 -5.82
N PRO A 59 -13.66 -3.43 -5.14
CA PRO A 59 -14.86 -4.22 -5.34
C PRO A 59 -15.37 -4.02 -6.78
N HIS A 60 -15.54 -5.14 -7.47
CA HIS A 60 -15.90 -5.17 -8.88
C HIS A 60 -17.40 -5.42 -9.06
N GLU A 61 -17.91 -6.51 -8.49
CA GLU A 61 -19.29 -6.98 -8.61
C GLU A 61 -19.68 -7.85 -7.40
N VAL A 62 -20.97 -8.07 -7.20
CA VAL A 62 -21.49 -9.06 -6.24
C VAL A 62 -21.99 -10.26 -7.04
N LEU A 63 -21.45 -11.45 -6.77
CA LEU A 63 -21.95 -12.72 -7.30
C LEU A 63 -22.23 -13.66 -6.14
N ASN A 64 -23.41 -14.28 -6.12
CA ASN A 64 -23.81 -15.25 -5.09
C ASN A 64 -23.56 -14.76 -3.66
N GLN A 65 -23.96 -13.52 -3.35
CA GLN A 65 -23.77 -12.87 -2.04
C GLN A 65 -22.29 -12.66 -1.63
N CYS A 66 -21.35 -12.92 -2.53
CA CYS A 66 -19.92 -12.66 -2.34
C CYS A 66 -19.49 -11.46 -3.20
N ILE A 67 -18.60 -10.64 -2.64
CA ILE A 67 -18.01 -9.52 -3.39
C ILE A 67 -16.80 -10.06 -4.15
N ASN A 68 -16.83 -9.95 -5.47
CA ASN A 68 -15.67 -10.19 -6.33
C ASN A 68 -14.79 -8.95 -6.38
N TYR A 69 -13.51 -9.14 -6.10
CA TYR A 69 -12.53 -8.05 -6.10
C TYR A 69 -11.61 -8.12 -7.31
N ARG A 70 -11.17 -6.95 -7.77
CA ARG A 70 -10.07 -6.78 -8.73
C ARG A 70 -8.98 -5.92 -8.12
N TYR A 71 -7.74 -6.20 -8.48
CA TYR A 71 -6.59 -5.43 -8.01
C TYR A 71 -6.26 -4.31 -8.99
N MET A 72 -6.06 -3.10 -8.48
CA MET A 72 -5.72 -1.93 -9.29
C MET A 72 -4.54 -1.19 -8.68
N ALA A 73 -3.45 -1.06 -9.44
CA ALA A 73 -2.30 -0.26 -9.03
C ALA A 73 -2.65 1.24 -9.03
N ILE A 74 -2.34 1.94 -7.93
CA ILE A 74 -2.56 3.38 -7.80
C ILE A 74 -1.25 4.11 -8.15
N THR A 75 -1.12 4.48 -9.43
CA THR A 75 0.09 5.13 -9.97
C THR A 75 -0.12 6.57 -10.40
N LYS A 76 -1.38 7.07 -10.40
CA LYS A 76 -1.75 8.42 -10.83
C LYS A 76 -2.92 8.95 -10.00
N ASP A 77 -3.07 10.29 -9.92
CA ASP A 77 -4.17 10.95 -9.21
C ASP A 77 -5.56 10.47 -9.63
N LYS A 78 -5.76 10.18 -10.92
CA LYS A 78 -7.03 9.65 -11.43
C LYS A 78 -7.42 8.32 -10.78
N HIS A 79 -6.45 7.49 -10.38
CA HIS A 79 -6.71 6.21 -9.71
C HIS A 79 -7.18 6.44 -8.26
N VAL A 80 -6.64 7.44 -7.57
CA VAL A 80 -7.12 7.86 -6.23
C VAL A 80 -8.58 8.32 -6.30
N LYS A 81 -8.92 9.12 -7.31
CA LYS A 81 -10.31 9.54 -7.55
C LYS A 81 -11.22 8.34 -7.78
N ILE A 82 -10.81 7.38 -8.63
CA ILE A 82 -11.58 6.14 -8.86
C ILE A 82 -11.78 5.35 -7.57
N MET A 83 -10.74 5.21 -6.75
CA MET A 83 -10.79 4.53 -5.45
C MET A 83 -11.86 5.16 -4.55
N PHE A 84 -11.81 6.48 -4.30
CA PHE A 84 -12.82 7.14 -3.46
C PHE A 84 -14.24 7.14 -4.06
N SER A 85 -14.36 7.19 -5.39
CA SER A 85 -15.67 7.06 -6.05
C SER A 85 -16.25 5.65 -5.90
N LYS A 86 -15.40 4.62 -5.95
CA LYS A 86 -15.81 3.25 -5.64
C LYS A 86 -16.19 3.11 -4.17
N MET A 87 -15.42 3.71 -3.26
CA MET A 87 -15.75 3.71 -1.83
C MET A 87 -17.14 4.26 -1.55
N GLN A 88 -17.49 5.39 -2.18
CA GLN A 88 -18.81 5.98 -2.04
C GLN A 88 -19.93 5.15 -2.68
N LYS A 89 -19.68 4.45 -3.79
CA LYS A 89 -20.72 3.62 -4.42
C LYS A 89 -21.10 2.41 -3.56
N TRP A 90 -20.16 1.95 -2.72
CA TRP A 90 -20.29 0.74 -1.92
C TRP A 90 -20.39 1.10 -0.44
N GLU A 91 -21.33 1.99 -0.08
CA GLU A 91 -21.57 2.48 1.30
C GLU A 91 -21.82 1.36 2.32
N GLU A 92 -22.26 0.17 1.87
CA GLU A 92 -22.48 -1.01 2.71
C GLU A 92 -21.18 -1.71 3.15
N ILE A 93 -20.04 -1.41 2.51
CA ILE A 93 -18.75 -1.97 2.90
C ILE A 93 -18.12 -1.06 3.97
N ALA A 94 -17.96 -1.60 5.18
CA ALA A 94 -17.42 -0.85 6.31
C ALA A 94 -15.95 -0.39 6.09
N ASN A 95 -15.14 -1.16 5.35
CA ASN A 95 -13.72 -0.90 5.16
C ASN A 95 -13.24 -1.26 3.75
N PHE A 96 -12.24 -0.54 3.26
CA PHE A 96 -11.58 -0.82 1.98
C PHE A 96 -10.12 -1.16 2.21
N GLU A 97 -9.62 -2.11 1.43
CA GLU A 97 -8.28 -2.66 1.61
C GLU A 97 -7.29 -2.12 0.57
N LEU A 98 -6.11 -1.76 1.06
CA LEU A 98 -4.94 -1.39 0.27
C LEU A 98 -3.80 -2.35 0.62
N TYR A 99 -3.08 -2.82 -0.40
CA TYR A 99 -1.80 -3.50 -0.22
C TYR A 99 -0.68 -2.51 -0.49
N ILE A 100 0.23 -2.43 0.48
CA ILE A 100 1.35 -1.51 0.47
C ILE A 100 2.62 -2.33 0.38
N THR A 101 3.46 -2.01 -0.59
CA THR A 101 4.83 -2.50 -0.68
C THR A 101 5.75 -1.31 -0.54
N LEU A 102 6.67 -1.41 0.41
CA LEU A 102 7.69 -0.41 0.69
C LEU A 102 9.02 -0.95 0.18
N GLU A 103 9.68 -0.19 -0.69
CA GLU A 103 11.00 -0.51 -1.20
C GLU A 103 11.96 0.59 -0.71
N PRO A 104 13.05 0.27 0.00
CA PRO A 104 14.02 1.28 0.38
C PRO A 104 14.64 1.89 -0.88
N HIS A 105 14.83 3.20 -0.88
CA HIS A 105 15.72 3.81 -1.85
C HIS A 105 17.11 3.22 -1.61
N VAL A 106 17.66 2.57 -2.62
CA VAL A 106 19.08 2.27 -2.63
C VAL A 106 19.78 3.62 -2.86
N GLU A 107 20.02 4.37 -1.79
CA GLU A 107 21.17 5.26 -1.81
C GLU A 107 22.35 4.32 -2.09
N ALA A 108 22.97 4.47 -3.26
CA ALA A 108 24.27 3.89 -3.50
C ALA A 108 25.17 4.48 -2.41
N SER A 109 25.32 3.75 -1.30
CA SER A 109 26.32 4.00 -0.30
C SER A 109 27.63 3.99 -1.07
N VAL A 110 28.16 5.18 -1.36
CA VAL A 110 29.56 5.31 -1.72
C VAL A 110 30.28 4.69 -0.54
N GLU A 111 30.88 3.53 -0.77
CA GLU A 111 31.79 2.91 0.17
C GLU A 111 32.82 3.98 0.54
N GLU A 112 32.70 4.57 1.75
CA GLU A 112 33.85 5.18 2.39
C GLU A 112 34.83 4.04 2.65
N ILE A 113 35.67 3.77 1.65
CA ILE A 113 36.88 3.00 1.82
C ILE A 113 37.74 3.82 2.79
N VAL A 114 37.61 3.53 4.08
CA VAL A 114 38.57 3.95 5.09
C VAL A 114 39.89 3.26 4.74
N GLN A 115 40.74 3.94 3.96
CA GLN A 115 42.13 3.56 3.79
C GLN A 115 42.79 3.60 5.17
N THR A 116 42.90 2.45 5.80
CA THR A 116 43.75 2.29 6.98
C THR A 116 45.18 2.26 6.49
N THR A 117 45.86 3.41 6.52
CA THR A 117 47.31 3.47 6.36
C THR A 117 47.95 2.68 7.49
N THR A 118 48.54 1.52 7.16
CA THR A 118 49.48 0.81 8.02
C THR A 118 50.82 1.51 7.88
N SER A 119 51.29 2.21 8.92
CA SER A 119 52.67 2.69 8.99
C SER A 119 53.58 1.52 9.38
N LEU A 120 54.68 1.38 8.63
CA LEU A 120 55.77 0.43 8.82
C LEU A 120 56.61 0.79 10.05
#